data_AF-A0A1T0CR26-F1
#
_entry.id   AF-A0A1T0CR26-F1
#
_cell.length_a   1.000
_cell.length_b   1.000
_cell.length_c   1.000
_cell.angle_alpha   90.00
_cell.angle_beta   90.00
_cell.angle_gamma   90.00
#
_symmetry.space_group_name_H-M   'P 1'
#
loop_
_entity.id
_entity.type
_entity.pdbx_description
1 polymer ?
#
loop_
_entity_poly.entity_id
_entity_poly.type
_entity_poly.pdbx_seq_one_letter_code
_entity_poly.pdbx_strand_id
1 'polypeptide(L)' 'MQYTKTHQVLAHGDFALAVSEGTFAGKPTAFYDLFRVENGKIAEHWDVIETIAEPSTWQNQNGKF' A
#
# COMPACT_ATOMS: atom_id res chain seq x y z
N MET A 1 -11.16 3.97 -5.33
CA MET A 1 -9.97 3.26 -4.85
C MET A 1 -10.14 1.82 -5.29
N GLN A 2 -9.27 1.35 -6.16
CA GLN A 2 -9.29 -0.04 -6.65
C GLN A 2 -7.90 -0.62 -6.47
N TYR A 3 -7.80 -1.72 -5.74
CA TYR A 3 -6.57 -2.47 -5.57
C TYR A 3 -6.44 -3.48 -6.70
N THR A 4 -5.25 -3.62 -7.29
CA THR A 4 -5.00 -4.54 -8.40
C THR A 4 -3.97 -5.60 -8.06
N LYS A 5 -2.99 -5.32 -7.19
CA LYS A 5 -1.97 -6.30 -6.79
C LYS A 5 -1.45 -6.01 -5.39
N THR A 6 -1.32 -7.06 -4.56
CA THR A 6 -0.56 -7.02 -3.30
C THR A 6 0.84 -7.52 -3.56
N HIS A 7 1.85 -6.72 -3.24
CA HIS A 7 3.26 -7.07 -3.42
C HIS A 7 3.84 -7.74 -2.19
N GLN A 8 3.47 -7.28 -0.99
CA GLN A 8 3.96 -7.82 0.26
C GLN A 8 2.93 -7.68 1.38
N VAL A 9 2.95 -8.64 2.31
CA VAL A 9 2.28 -8.54 3.60
C VAL A 9 3.31 -8.81 4.69
N LEU A 10 3.44 -7.89 5.65
CA LEU A 10 4.28 -8.08 6.83
C LEU A 10 3.39 -8.06 8.06
N ALA A 11 3.59 -9.02 8.96
CA ALA A 11 2.86 -9.08 10.22
C ALA A 11 3.84 -9.13 11.39
N HIS A 12 3.59 -8.34 12.42
CA HIS A 12 4.39 -8.31 13.63
C HIS A 12 3.54 -7.91 14.84
N GLY A 13 3.45 -8.80 15.83
CA GLY A 13 2.56 -8.60 16.99
C GLY A 13 1.10 -8.51 16.56
N ASP A 14 0.42 -7.45 16.99
CA ASP A 14 -0.95 -7.13 16.63
C ASP A 14 -1.06 -6.23 15.39
N PHE A 15 0.03 -6.00 14.66
CA PHE A 15 0.05 -5.20 13.44
C PHE A 15 0.22 -6.02 12.16
N ALA A 16 -0.41 -5.57 11.08
CA ALA A 16 -0.21 -6.07 9.73
C ALA A 16 -0.10 -4.92 8.73
N LEU A 17 0.94 -4.92 7.91
CA LEU A 17 1.14 -3.98 6.80
C LEU A 17 0.90 -4.71 5.48
N ALA A 18 -0.03 -4.21 4.68
CA ALA A 18 -0.24 -4.63 3.29
C ALA A 18 0.33 -3.58 2.34
N VAL A 19 1.28 -3.98 1.50
CA VAL A 19 1.89 -3.15 0.45
C VAL A 19 1.29 -3.56 -0.88
N SER A 20 0.57 -2.64 -1.52
CA SER A 20 -0.21 -2.95 -2.71
C SER A 20 -0.21 -1.79 -3.71
N GLU A 21 -0.68 -2.06 -4.92
CA GLU A 21 -0.88 -1.06 -5.97
C GLU A 21 -2.28 -1.16 -6.57
N GLY A 22 -2.68 -0.08 -7.22
CA GLY A 22 -3.90 -0.01 -8.00
C GLY A 22 -4.19 1.41 -8.48
N THR A 23 -5.45 1.82 -8.44
CA THR A 23 -5.87 3.16 -8.88
C THR A 23 -6.62 3.95 -7.81
N PHE A 24 -6.30 5.23 -7.70
CA PHE A 24 -7.01 6.20 -6.87
C PHE A 24 -7.23 7.48 -7.68
N ALA A 25 -8.47 7.97 -7.74
CA ALA A 25 -8.87 9.11 -8.58
C ALA A 25 -8.35 9.02 -10.04
N GLY A 26 -8.36 7.83 -10.62
CA GLY A 26 -7.90 7.56 -11.98
C GLY A 26 -6.38 7.49 -12.18
N LYS A 27 -5.57 7.61 -11.11
CA LYS A 27 -4.11 7.58 -11.19
C LYS A 27 -3.53 6.26 -10.64
N PRO A 28 -2.46 5.70 -11.25
CA PRO A 28 -1.69 4.62 -10.65
C PRO A 28 -1.20 5.03 -9.25
N THR A 29 -1.45 4.20 -8.25
CA THR A 29 -1.27 4.55 -6.84
C THR A 29 -0.72 3.37 -6.08
N ALA A 30 0.28 3.63 -5.25
CA ALA A 30 0.78 2.71 -4.23
C ALA A 30 0.02 2.94 -2.93
N PHE A 31 -0.36 1.85 -2.28
CA PHE A 31 -1.05 1.83 -1.00
C PHE A 31 -0.22 1.05 0.01
N TYR A 32 0.00 1.67 1.17
CA TYR A 32 0.62 1.03 2.32
C TYR A 32 -0.40 1.10 3.45
N ASP A 33 -1.14 0.01 3.63
CA ASP A 33 -2.21 -0.08 4.62
C ASP A 33 -1.69 -0.78 5.87
N LEU A 34 -1.58 -0.04 6.96
CA LEU A 34 -1.23 -0.58 8.28
C LEU A 34 -2.50 -0.79 9.08
N PHE A 35 -2.67 -2.01 9.60
CA PHE A 35 -3.77 -2.39 10.47
C PHE A 35 -3.25 -2.76 11.85
N ARG A 36 -3.97 -2.37 12.89
CA ARG A 36 -3.86 -2.99 14.22
C ARG A 36 -5.06 -3.90 14.45
N VAL A 37 -4.82 -5.11 14.93
CA VAL A 37 -5.84 -6.14 15.17
C VAL A 37 -6.03 -6.34 16.67
N GLU A 38 -7.27 -6.24 17.13
CA GLU A 38 -7.63 -6.47 18.52
C GLU A 38 -8.85 -7.40 18.58
N ASN A 39 -8.80 -8.43 19.42
CA ASN A 39 -9.88 -9.40 19.59
C ASN A 39 -10.37 -10.02 18.26
N GLY A 40 -9.42 -10.30 17.35
CA GLY A 40 -9.68 -10.89 16.04
C GLY A 40 -10.35 -9.95 15.03
N LYS A 41 -10.39 -8.63 15.30
CA LYS A 41 -10.97 -7.61 14.42
C LYS A 41 -9.96 -6.49 14.17
N ILE A 42 -10.09 -5.80 13.03
CA ILE A 42 -9.33 -4.57 12.79
C ILE A 42 -9.85 -3.51 13.77
N ALA A 43 -8.97 -3.03 14.64
CA ALA A 43 -9.25 -1.98 15.62
C ALA A 43 -8.87 -0.60 15.07
N GLU A 44 -7.76 -0.52 14.35
CA GLU A 44 -7.24 0.72 13.76
C GLU A 44 -6.70 0.44 12.35
N HIS A 45 -6.79 1.46 11.48
CA HIS A 45 -6.28 1.46 10.12
C HIS A 45 -5.64 2.82 9.83
N TRP A 46 -4.45 2.78 9.23
CA TRP A 46 -3.75 3.94 8.68
C TRP A 46 -3.29 3.62 7.27
N ASP A 47 -3.23 4.63 6.42
CA ASP A 47 -2.77 4.48 5.06
C ASP A 47 -1.70 5.52 4.68
N VAL A 48 -0.90 5.13 3.69
CA VAL A 48 -0.23 6.06 2.79
C VAL A 48 -0.77 5.80 1.40
N ILE A 49 -1.28 6.86 0.77
CA ILE A 49 -1.80 6.86 -0.60
C ILE A 49 -0.87 7.74 -1.45
N GLU A 50 -0.05 7.10 -2.29
CA GLU A 50 0.95 7.81 -3.08
C GLU A 50 0.75 7.53 -4.57
N THR A 51 0.55 8.57 -5.37
CA THR A 51 0.54 8.44 -6.83
C THR A 51 1.92 7.96 -7.30
N ILE A 52 1.95 6.87 -8.06
CA ILE A 52 3.20 6.34 -8.61
C ILE A 52 3.67 7.31 -9.71
N ALA A 53 4.93 7.75 -9.61
CA ALA A 53 5.52 8.63 -10.60
C ALA A 53 5.54 7.98 -11.99
N GLU A 54 5.39 8.78 -13.04
CA GLU A 54 5.53 8.30 -14.42
C GLU A 54 6.95 7.78 -14.67
N PRO A 55 7.12 6.64 -15.37
CA PRO A 55 8.44 6.03 -15.60
C PRO A 55 9.49 6.97 -16.20
N SER A 56 9.07 7.93 -17.01
CA SER A 56 9.96 8.92 -17.63
C SER A 56 10.57 9.92 -16.64
N THR A 57 10.03 10.01 -15.42
CA THR A 57 10.49 10.94 -14.38
C THR A 57 11.29 10.26 -13.26
N TRP A 58 11.43 8.93 -13.32
CA TRP A 58 12.12 8.15 -12.30
C TRP A 58 13.61 8.52 -12.20
N GLN A 59 14.08 8.65 -10.96
CA GLN A 59 15.49 8.94 -10.65
C GLN A 59 16.33 7.67 -10.40
N ASN A 60 15.71 6.48 -10.50
CA ASN A 60 16.36 5.17 -10.39
C ASN A 60 15.57 4.12 -11.19
N GLN A 61 16.15 2.93 -11.38
CA GLN A 61 15.58 1.87 -12.22
C GLN A 61 14.88 0.76 -11.42
N ASN A 62 14.75 0.89 -10.10
CA ASN A 62 14.23 -0.18 -9.24
C ASN A 62 12.69 -0.27 -9.29
N GLY A 63 12.02 0.75 -9.82
CA GLY A 63 10.56 0.86 -9.76
C GLY A 63 10.07 1.30 -8.37
N LYS A 64 8.75 1.21 -8.15
CA LYS A 64 8.12 1.63 -6.89
C LYS A 64 8.18 0.55 -5.78
N PHE A 65 8.22 -0.72 -6.14
CA PHE A 65 8.11 -1.88 -5.24
C PHE A 65 9.30 -2.81 -5.42
#